data_AF-A0A2A2JC75-F1
#
_entry.id   AF-A0A2A2JC75-F1
#
_cell.length_a   1.000
_cell.length_b   1.000
_cell.length_c   1.000
_cell.angle_alpha   90.00
_cell.angle_beta   90.00
_cell.angle_gamma   90.00
#
_symmetry.space_group_name_H-M   'P 1'
#
loop_
_entity.id
_entity.type
_entity.pdbx_description
1 polymer ?
#
loop_
_entity_poly.entity_id
_entity_poly.type
_entity_poly.pdbx_seq_one_letter_code
_entity_poly.pdbx_strand_id
1 'polypeptide(L)'
;MLVVLLIIVNYAFILHADKVCPGNSLMFDYQECDPDKRSTCPSGFTCRKATDTSSPNSTLHLCCESSVMSMADWLAEAQLSPQVFPQASMAILSSVELTPLDFSTQFPSIHIGDEVVVLTYPNYAAGIIQAVTFANPPQQGGFAHILVVVDPAYKPFGVFLYSNLPTTGQARLLTSSQQNGSPNFISYIDNSTAVDTSDSYRAQYVVLVYATGNPVNFPSSDALISGCDTAVCLLKNNSNVQQLGQPLAGSIFYLTTKKSIYRTAQPQASYSSSLCQFIFISLITFLFNLMMQV
;
A
#
# COMPACT_ATOMS: atom_id res chain seq x y z
N MET A 1 -11.28 -22.13 -61.55
CA MET A 1 -9.99 -22.06 -60.81
C MET A 1 -9.80 -20.73 -60.08
N LEU A 2 -10.18 -19.58 -60.64
CA LEU A 2 -10.01 -18.25 -60.00
C LEU A 2 -10.89 -18.02 -58.75
N VAL A 3 -12.11 -18.58 -58.74
CA VAL A 3 -13.08 -18.41 -57.63
C VAL A 3 -12.65 -19.16 -56.35
N VAL A 4 -11.98 -20.30 -56.50
CA VAL A 4 -11.46 -21.07 -55.35
C VAL A 4 -10.28 -20.36 -54.70
N LEU A 5 -9.45 -19.65 -55.49
CA LEU A 5 -8.36 -18.83 -54.97
C LEU A 5 -8.86 -17.60 -54.22
N LEU A 6 -9.95 -16.96 -54.68
CA LEU A 6 -10.56 -15.81 -53.99
C LEU A 6 -11.25 -16.19 -52.68
N ILE A 7 -11.75 -17.42 -52.56
CA ILE A 7 -12.29 -17.95 -51.30
C ILE A 7 -11.15 -18.24 -50.31
N ILE A 8 -10.04 -18.83 -50.75
CA ILE A 8 -8.88 -19.09 -49.87
C ILE A 8 -8.22 -17.79 -49.40
N VAL A 9 -8.16 -16.76 -50.25
CA VAL A 9 -7.62 -15.44 -49.87
C VAL A 9 -8.55 -14.67 -48.93
N ASN A 10 -9.87 -14.89 -48.96
CA ASN A 10 -10.81 -14.26 -48.02
C ASN A 10 -10.90 -14.99 -46.66
N TYR A 11 -10.55 -16.27 -46.57
CA TYR A 11 -10.45 -16.99 -45.29
C TYR A 11 -9.11 -16.77 -44.58
N ALA A 12 -8.14 -16.12 -45.23
CA ALA A 12 -6.92 -15.64 -44.61
C ALA A 12 -7.09 -14.26 -43.94
N PHE A 13 -8.27 -13.97 -43.37
CA PHE A 13 -8.29 -13.13 -42.18
C PHE A 13 -7.59 -13.94 -41.08
N ILE A 14 -6.28 -13.79 -41.04
CA ILE A 14 -5.43 -14.28 -39.98
C ILE A 14 -6.05 -13.78 -38.67
N LEU A 15 -6.69 -14.69 -37.93
CA LEU A 15 -6.92 -14.52 -36.50
C LEU A 15 -5.52 -14.41 -35.90
N HIS A 16 -4.98 -13.20 -35.84
CA HIS A 16 -3.77 -12.94 -35.10
C HIS A 16 -4.10 -13.19 -33.64
N ALA A 17 -3.44 -14.20 -33.08
CA ALA A 17 -3.40 -14.43 -31.65
C ALA A 17 -2.69 -13.21 -31.04
N ASP A 18 -3.48 -12.27 -30.56
CA ASP A 18 -3.00 -11.00 -30.03
C ASP A 18 -3.16 -11.04 -28.52
N LYS A 19 -2.02 -10.91 -27.85
CA LYS A 19 -1.94 -10.60 -26.42
C LYS A 19 -2.09 -9.09 -26.27
N VAL A 20 -3.09 -8.63 -25.55
CA VAL A 20 -3.45 -7.21 -25.49
C VAL A 20 -3.55 -6.74 -24.04
N CYS A 21 -2.87 -5.63 -23.75
CA CYS A 21 -2.97 -4.93 -22.48
C CYS A 21 -4.33 -4.21 -22.33
N PRO A 22 -4.85 -4.04 -21.10
CA PRO A 22 -6.12 -3.35 -20.89
C PRO A 22 -6.15 -1.95 -21.49
N GLY A 23 -7.29 -1.58 -22.07
CA GLY A 23 -7.49 -0.27 -22.69
C GLY A 23 -6.62 -0.02 -23.92
N ASN A 24 -6.07 -1.08 -24.54
CA ASN A 24 -5.11 -0.99 -25.65
C ASN A 24 -3.84 -0.20 -25.31
N SER A 25 -3.43 -0.22 -24.03
CA SER A 25 -2.16 0.38 -23.59
C SER A 25 -0.94 -0.34 -24.21
N LEU A 26 0.19 0.35 -24.26
CA LEU A 26 1.43 -0.24 -24.77
C LEU A 26 1.88 -1.39 -23.85
N MET A 27 2.36 -2.48 -24.46
CA MET A 27 2.98 -3.59 -23.75
C MET A 27 4.49 -3.49 -23.85
N PHE A 28 5.19 -3.89 -22.79
CA PHE A 28 6.65 -3.96 -22.79
C PHE A 28 7.11 -5.32 -23.31
N ASP A 29 7.52 -5.38 -24.58
CA ASP A 29 8.14 -6.56 -25.22
C ASP A 29 7.44 -7.92 -24.97
N TYR A 30 6.11 -7.92 -24.83
CA TYR A 30 5.31 -9.09 -24.45
C TYR A 30 5.77 -9.79 -23.15
N GLN A 31 6.45 -9.05 -22.28
CA GLN A 31 6.97 -9.58 -21.03
C GLN A 31 5.82 -9.99 -20.12
N GLU A 32 5.73 -11.28 -19.84
CA GLU A 32 4.84 -11.83 -18.84
C GLU A 32 5.33 -11.47 -17.44
N CYS A 33 4.39 -11.22 -16.55
CA CYS A 33 4.68 -10.86 -15.18
C CYS A 33 3.84 -11.70 -14.22
N ASP A 34 4.33 -11.77 -12.99
CA ASP A 34 3.67 -12.46 -11.90
C ASP A 34 3.16 -11.36 -10.95
N PRO A 35 1.84 -11.16 -10.81
CA PRO A 35 1.29 -10.09 -9.98
C PRO A 35 1.66 -10.23 -8.49
N ASP A 36 2.04 -11.43 -8.05
CA ASP A 36 2.46 -11.71 -6.68
C ASP A 36 3.96 -11.39 -6.46
N LYS A 37 4.72 -11.17 -7.54
CA LYS A 37 6.15 -10.83 -7.46
C LYS A 37 6.39 -9.35 -7.59
N ARG A 38 7.27 -8.86 -6.73
CA ARG A 38 7.69 -7.46 -6.69
C ARG A 38 8.48 -7.07 -7.96
N SER A 39 8.17 -5.90 -8.50
CA SER A 39 8.97 -5.17 -9.48
C SER A 39 9.41 -6.00 -10.69
N THR A 40 8.51 -6.85 -11.20
CA THR A 40 8.74 -7.64 -12.41
C THR A 40 8.77 -6.77 -13.66
N CYS A 41 8.07 -5.64 -13.65
CA CYS A 41 7.95 -4.73 -14.78
C CYS A 41 8.91 -3.55 -14.67
N PRO A 42 9.42 -3.05 -15.81
CA PRO A 42 10.26 -1.86 -15.84
C PRO A 42 9.47 -0.60 -15.47
N SER A 43 10.19 0.49 -15.17
CA SER A 43 9.60 1.79 -14.86
C SER A 43 8.66 2.26 -15.97
N GLY A 44 7.49 2.79 -15.58
CA GLY A 44 6.43 3.21 -16.51
C GLY A 44 5.50 2.08 -16.97
N PHE A 45 5.77 0.85 -16.53
CA PHE A 45 4.92 -0.31 -16.78
C PHE A 45 4.54 -0.96 -15.45
N THR A 46 3.35 -1.55 -15.40
CA THR A 46 2.87 -2.32 -14.25
C THR A 46 2.32 -3.66 -14.70
N CYS A 47 2.31 -4.63 -13.79
CA CYS A 47 1.82 -5.97 -14.09
C CYS A 47 0.29 -5.95 -14.12
N ARG A 48 -0.29 -6.16 -15.31
CA ARG A 48 -1.75 -6.07 -15.51
C ARG A 48 -2.29 -7.33 -16.15
N LYS A 49 -3.52 -7.67 -15.80
CA LYS A 49 -4.22 -8.79 -16.44
C LYS A 49 -4.44 -8.47 -17.93
N ALA A 50 -3.85 -9.27 -18.80
CA ALA A 50 -3.96 -9.11 -20.25
C ALA A 50 -5.02 -10.05 -20.83
N THR A 51 -5.49 -9.71 -22.02
CA THR A 51 -6.37 -10.60 -22.81
C THR A 51 -5.52 -11.33 -23.83
N ASP A 52 -5.65 -12.66 -23.88
CA ASP A 52 -5.12 -13.46 -24.98
C ASP A 52 -6.29 -13.90 -25.87
N THR A 53 -6.35 -13.41 -27.12
CA THR A 53 -7.45 -13.77 -28.04
C THR A 53 -7.41 -15.24 -28.45
N SER A 54 -6.27 -15.92 -28.34
CA SER A 54 -6.12 -17.35 -28.61
C SER A 54 -6.53 -18.24 -27.44
N SER A 55 -6.41 -17.72 -26.22
CA SER A 55 -6.75 -18.43 -24.98
C SER A 55 -7.45 -17.49 -23.99
N PRO A 56 -8.72 -17.13 -24.26
CA PRO A 56 -9.45 -16.12 -23.48
C PRO A 56 -9.71 -16.53 -22.02
N ASN A 57 -9.58 -17.83 -21.71
CA ASN A 57 -9.74 -18.37 -20.37
C ASN A 57 -8.42 -18.45 -19.58
N SER A 58 -7.27 -18.13 -20.20
CA SER A 58 -6.00 -18.11 -19.49
C SER A 58 -5.84 -16.83 -18.67
N THR A 59 -5.34 -16.97 -17.44
CA THR A 59 -4.92 -15.84 -16.61
C THR A 59 -3.52 -15.39 -17.03
N LEU A 60 -3.45 -14.56 -18.05
CA LEU A 60 -2.22 -13.93 -18.53
C LEU A 60 -2.04 -12.57 -17.85
N HIS A 61 -0.83 -12.26 -17.40
CA HIS A 61 -0.45 -10.92 -16.97
C HIS A 61 0.75 -10.45 -17.76
N LEU A 62 0.72 -9.20 -18.20
CA LEU A 62 1.79 -8.56 -18.97
C LEU A 62 2.22 -7.25 -18.31
N CYS A 63 3.45 -6.85 -18.59
CA CYS A 63 3.91 -5.51 -18.28
C CYS A 63 3.29 -4.50 -19.26
N CYS A 64 2.33 -3.72 -18.76
CA CYS A 64 1.52 -2.79 -19.52
C CYS A 64 1.76 -1.35 -19.04
N GLU A 65 1.75 -0.40 -19.97
CA GLU A 65 2.00 1.01 -19.70
C GLU A 65 1.04 1.56 -18.64
N SER A 66 1.59 2.23 -17.64
CA SER A 66 0.84 2.74 -16.49
C SER A 66 0.48 4.23 -16.56
N SER A 67 1.00 4.96 -17.56
CA SER A 67 0.82 6.42 -17.71
C SER A 67 -0.64 6.83 -17.92
N VAL A 68 -1.44 5.95 -18.53
CA VAL A 68 -2.85 6.15 -18.86
C VAL A 68 -3.81 5.54 -17.83
N MET A 69 -3.29 4.89 -16.79
CA MET A 69 -4.12 4.28 -15.76
C MET A 69 -4.80 5.35 -14.91
N SER A 70 -6.08 5.16 -14.64
CA SER A 70 -6.81 5.90 -13.61
C SER A 70 -6.55 5.32 -12.22
N MET A 71 -6.94 6.05 -11.16
CA MET A 71 -6.86 5.49 -9.80
C MET A 71 -7.74 4.24 -9.64
N ALA A 72 -8.86 4.16 -10.36
CA ALA A 72 -9.70 2.97 -10.39
C ALA A 72 -8.99 1.75 -11.01
N ASP A 73 -8.24 1.95 -12.09
CA ASP A 73 -7.41 0.88 -12.68
C ASP A 73 -6.38 0.38 -11.68
N TRP A 74 -5.67 1.30 -11.01
CA TRP A 74 -4.67 0.95 -10.00
C TRP A 74 -5.23 0.14 -8.83
N LEU A 75 -6.41 0.50 -8.33
CA LEU A 75 -7.08 -0.26 -7.27
C LEU A 75 -7.58 -1.62 -7.76
N ALA A 76 -7.99 -1.73 -9.02
CA ALA A 76 -8.43 -2.98 -9.61
C ALA A 76 -7.25 -3.96 -9.81
N GLU A 77 -6.12 -3.50 -10.36
CA GLU A 77 -4.93 -4.33 -10.53
C GLU A 77 -4.34 -4.76 -9.18
N ALA A 78 -4.40 -3.89 -8.16
CA ALA A 78 -4.02 -4.25 -6.79
C ALA A 78 -5.04 -5.16 -6.07
N GLN A 79 -6.13 -5.55 -6.75
CA GLN A 79 -7.23 -6.36 -6.21
C GLN A 79 -7.93 -5.74 -4.98
N LEU A 80 -7.84 -4.42 -4.85
CA LEU A 80 -8.42 -3.67 -3.73
C LEU A 80 -9.82 -3.16 -4.04
N SER A 81 -10.16 -2.93 -5.31
CA SER A 81 -11.53 -2.60 -5.73
C SER A 81 -12.18 -3.77 -6.44
N PRO A 82 -13.49 -4.06 -6.20
CA PRO A 82 -14.42 -3.37 -5.29
C PRO A 82 -14.40 -3.92 -3.84
N GLN A 83 -13.47 -4.81 -3.51
CA GLN A 83 -13.51 -5.57 -2.27
C GLN A 83 -13.23 -4.73 -1.03
N VAL A 84 -12.18 -3.91 -1.05
CA VAL A 84 -11.78 -3.01 0.04
C VAL A 84 -12.33 -1.61 -0.19
N PHE A 85 -12.11 -1.06 -1.39
CA PHE A 85 -12.59 0.27 -1.76
C PHE A 85 -13.78 0.14 -2.73
N PRO A 86 -15.02 0.31 -2.26
CA PRO A 86 -16.21 0.16 -3.10
C PRO A 86 -16.37 1.28 -4.13
N GLN A 87 -15.81 2.46 -3.84
CA GLN A 87 -15.83 3.62 -4.73
C GLN A 87 -14.40 4.08 -4.97
N ALA A 88 -13.95 3.99 -6.21
CA ALA A 88 -12.66 4.51 -6.64
C ALA A 88 -12.85 5.87 -7.30
N SER A 89 -11.93 6.80 -7.07
CA SER A 89 -11.82 7.99 -7.91
C SER A 89 -11.27 7.60 -9.27
N MET A 90 -11.62 8.36 -10.31
CA MET A 90 -10.92 8.28 -11.60
C MET A 90 -9.66 9.16 -11.60
N ALA A 91 -9.56 10.14 -10.71
CA ALA A 91 -8.46 11.09 -10.68
C ALA A 91 -7.31 10.61 -9.79
N ILE A 92 -6.10 10.91 -10.24
CA ILE A 92 -4.85 10.62 -9.54
C ILE A 92 -4.28 11.89 -8.93
N LEU A 93 -3.68 11.78 -7.76
CA LEU A 93 -2.81 12.81 -7.20
C LEU A 93 -1.53 12.89 -8.04
N SER A 94 -1.13 14.11 -8.41
CA SER A 94 0.15 14.34 -9.07
C SER A 94 1.31 13.81 -8.23
N SER A 95 1.30 14.06 -6.91
CA SER A 95 2.28 13.48 -6.00
C SER A 95 1.80 13.43 -4.55
N VAL A 96 2.48 12.61 -3.75
CA VAL A 96 2.40 12.54 -2.29
C VAL A 96 3.78 12.86 -1.73
N GLU A 97 3.83 13.64 -0.65
CA GLU A 97 5.06 13.96 0.05
C GLU A 97 5.00 13.39 1.47
N LEU A 98 6.00 12.60 1.84
CA LEU A 98 6.16 12.11 3.20
C LEU A 98 6.92 13.12 4.06
N THR A 99 6.60 13.12 5.34
CA THR A 99 7.32 13.90 6.35
C THR A 99 8.79 13.46 6.37
N PRO A 100 9.73 14.40 6.22
CA PRO A 100 11.17 14.14 6.34
C PRO A 100 11.55 13.35 7.58
N LEU A 101 12.60 12.53 7.46
CA LEU A 101 13.15 11.73 8.56
C LEU A 101 13.89 12.60 9.58
N ASP A 102 14.51 13.66 9.08
CA ASP A 102 15.28 14.64 9.82
C ASP A 102 15.31 15.94 9.00
N PHE A 103 15.95 16.98 9.54
CA PHE A 103 16.05 18.28 8.87
C PHE A 103 16.92 18.29 7.60
N SER A 104 17.68 17.22 7.34
CA SER A 104 18.62 17.10 6.23
C SER A 104 18.16 16.15 5.11
N THR A 105 17.20 15.27 5.40
CA THR A 105 16.72 14.25 4.48
C THR A 105 15.43 14.74 3.81
N GLN A 106 15.50 15.15 2.55
CA GLN A 106 14.31 15.48 1.77
C GLN A 106 13.83 14.26 0.99
N PHE A 107 12.60 13.82 1.24
CA PHE A 107 11.97 12.81 0.38
C PHE A 107 11.65 13.40 -0.99
N PRO A 108 11.90 12.66 -2.09
CA PRO A 108 11.36 13.05 -3.38
C PRO A 108 9.84 12.97 -3.35
N SER A 109 9.20 13.73 -4.24
CA SER A 109 7.77 13.56 -4.51
C SER A 109 7.49 12.15 -4.98
N ILE A 110 6.51 11.50 -4.34
CA ILE A 110 6.11 10.12 -4.62
C ILE A 110 4.94 10.13 -5.59
N HIS A 111 5.08 9.46 -6.71
CA HIS A 111 4.04 9.30 -7.71
C HIS A 111 3.31 7.97 -7.51
N ILE A 112 2.21 7.80 -8.23
CA ILE A 112 1.45 6.55 -8.19
C ILE A 112 2.30 5.38 -8.70
N GLY A 113 2.27 4.26 -7.98
CA GLY A 113 3.05 3.06 -8.25
C GLY A 113 4.48 3.10 -7.72
N ASP A 114 4.99 4.25 -7.27
CA ASP A 114 6.38 4.38 -6.82
C ASP A 114 6.67 3.50 -5.60
N GLU A 115 7.96 3.19 -5.44
CA GLU A 115 8.48 2.47 -4.29
C GLU A 115 9.57 3.27 -3.59
N VAL A 116 9.26 3.68 -2.37
CA VAL A 116 10.17 4.43 -1.50
C VAL A 116 10.93 3.46 -0.61
N VAL A 117 12.25 3.46 -0.67
CA VAL A 117 13.12 2.56 0.09
C VAL A 117 13.93 3.33 1.11
N VAL A 118 13.74 3.03 2.40
CA VAL A 118 14.36 3.75 3.54
C VAL A 118 15.09 2.81 4.50
N LEU A 119 15.72 1.77 3.95
CA LEU A 119 16.44 0.74 4.72
C LEU A 119 17.63 1.27 5.53
N THR A 120 18.15 2.44 5.18
CA THR A 120 19.24 3.13 5.89
C THR A 120 18.75 3.83 7.17
N TYR A 121 17.44 3.91 7.39
CA TYR A 121 16.83 4.60 8.54
C TYR A 121 16.07 3.61 9.42
N PRO A 122 16.78 2.90 10.34
CA PRO A 122 16.24 1.74 11.06
C PRO A 122 15.08 2.07 12.00
N ASN A 123 14.93 3.33 12.39
CA ASN A 123 13.86 3.78 13.27
C ASN A 123 12.62 4.25 12.52
N TYR A 124 12.69 4.42 11.20
CA TYR A 124 11.54 4.83 10.42
C TYR A 124 10.64 3.64 10.14
N ALA A 125 9.47 3.65 10.76
CA ALA A 125 8.48 2.60 10.61
C ALA A 125 7.36 3.03 9.63
N ALA A 126 6.83 4.25 9.80
CA ALA A 126 5.62 4.71 9.12
C ALA A 126 5.85 5.95 8.25
N GLY A 127 5.26 5.95 7.06
CA GLY A 127 5.17 7.11 6.18
C GLY A 127 4.03 8.04 6.58
N ILE A 128 4.34 9.14 7.28
CA ILE A 128 3.35 10.19 7.61
C ILE A 128 3.31 11.20 6.46
N ILE A 129 2.12 11.45 5.89
CA ILE A 129 1.95 12.40 4.79
C ILE A 129 2.10 13.83 5.29
N GLN A 130 3.00 14.58 4.66
CA GLN A 130 3.20 16.01 4.86
C GLN A 130 2.35 16.85 3.90
N ALA A 131 2.23 16.39 2.65
CA ALA A 131 1.48 17.09 1.62
C ALA A 131 0.98 16.13 0.54
N VAL A 132 -0.08 16.55 -0.14
CA VAL A 132 -0.53 15.95 -1.40
C VAL A 132 -0.64 17.03 -2.45
N THR A 133 -0.33 16.69 -3.69
CA THR A 133 -0.47 17.58 -4.85
C THR A 133 -1.49 16.99 -5.81
N PHE A 134 -2.55 17.74 -6.09
CA PHE A 134 -3.58 17.35 -7.05
C PHE A 134 -3.10 17.61 -8.48
N ALA A 135 -3.45 16.72 -9.41
CA ALA A 135 -3.30 17.00 -10.84
C ALA A 135 -4.25 18.13 -11.28
N ASN A 136 -5.46 18.15 -10.72
CA ASN A 136 -6.45 19.21 -10.91
C ASN A 136 -6.82 19.78 -9.54
N PRO A 137 -6.55 21.07 -9.27
CA PRO A 137 -6.84 21.66 -7.96
C PRO A 137 -8.32 21.56 -7.57
N PRO A 138 -8.62 21.29 -6.28
CA PRO A 138 -10.00 21.26 -5.78
C PRO A 138 -10.62 22.66 -5.79
N GLN A 139 -11.96 22.72 -5.78
CA GLN A 139 -12.68 23.99 -5.62
C GLN A 139 -12.38 24.63 -4.26
N GLN A 140 -12.29 25.96 -4.25
CA GLN A 140 -12.11 26.75 -3.03
C GLN A 140 -13.40 26.80 -2.21
N GLY A 141 -13.28 26.81 -0.88
CA GLY A 141 -14.40 27.13 0.02
C GLY A 141 -15.06 25.93 0.69
N GLY A 142 -14.33 24.83 0.85
CA GLY A 142 -14.77 23.66 1.61
C GLY A 142 -13.63 23.03 2.40
N PHE A 143 -13.75 21.73 2.65
CA PHE A 143 -12.80 20.95 3.43
C PHE A 143 -12.36 19.70 2.67
N ALA A 144 -11.08 19.41 2.71
CA ALA A 144 -10.48 18.18 2.24
C ALA A 144 -10.16 17.26 3.42
N HIS A 145 -10.28 15.96 3.17
CA HIS A 145 -9.94 14.91 4.13
C HIS A 145 -9.03 13.89 3.45
N ILE A 146 -7.87 13.60 4.02
CA ILE A 146 -6.89 12.66 3.48
C ILE A 146 -6.95 11.40 4.32
N LEU A 147 -7.43 10.31 3.72
CA LEU A 147 -7.44 8.99 4.30
C LEU A 147 -6.28 8.17 3.72
N VAL A 148 -5.43 7.66 4.59
CA VAL A 148 -4.33 6.77 4.27
C VAL A 148 -4.65 5.42 4.87
N VAL A 149 -4.68 4.38 4.05
CA VAL A 149 -4.83 2.99 4.49
C VAL A 149 -3.56 2.25 4.13
N VAL A 150 -2.95 1.63 5.13
CA VAL A 150 -1.72 0.83 5.00
C VAL A 150 -2.09 -0.65 5.05
N ASP A 151 -1.60 -1.42 4.09
CA ASP A 151 -1.89 -2.84 3.87
C ASP A 151 -3.39 -3.18 3.89
N PRO A 152 -4.20 -2.51 3.03
CA PRO A 152 -5.67 -2.59 3.06
C PRO A 152 -6.26 -3.99 2.87
N ALA A 153 -5.51 -4.92 2.26
CA ALA A 153 -6.01 -6.26 1.93
C ALA A 153 -5.87 -7.29 3.07
N TYR A 154 -4.98 -7.05 4.04
CA TYR A 154 -4.59 -8.08 5.02
C TYR A 154 -4.50 -7.51 6.43
N LYS A 155 -4.51 -8.40 7.43
CA LYS A 155 -4.11 -8.04 8.80
C LYS A 155 -2.62 -8.27 9.01
N PRO A 156 -1.95 -7.42 9.81
CA PRO A 156 -2.46 -6.16 10.38
C PRO A 156 -2.57 -5.05 9.32
N PHE A 157 -3.39 -4.03 9.59
CA PHE A 157 -3.56 -2.85 8.73
C PHE A 157 -3.43 -1.55 9.54
N GLY A 158 -3.08 -0.46 8.87
CA GLY A 158 -2.98 0.88 9.46
C GLY A 158 -3.93 1.87 8.81
N VAL A 159 -4.39 2.86 9.57
CA VAL A 159 -5.24 3.95 9.08
C VAL A 159 -4.76 5.27 9.64
N PHE A 160 -4.56 6.26 8.76
CA PHE A 160 -4.30 7.64 9.14
C PHE A 160 -5.30 8.54 8.44
N LEU A 161 -5.99 9.40 9.18
CA LEU A 161 -6.97 10.32 8.64
C LEU A 161 -6.64 11.74 9.07
N TYR A 162 -6.38 12.60 8.08
CA TYR A 162 -6.29 14.05 8.25
C TYR A 162 -7.62 14.64 7.82
N SER A 163 -8.36 15.25 8.72
CA SER A 163 -9.70 15.78 8.44
C SER A 163 -9.72 17.31 8.42
N ASN A 164 -10.79 17.87 7.88
CA ASN A 164 -11.09 19.31 7.97
C ASN A 164 -9.96 20.23 7.48
N LEU A 165 -9.20 19.80 6.47
CA LEU A 165 -8.15 20.62 5.87
C LEU A 165 -8.82 21.66 4.94
N PRO A 166 -8.67 22.97 5.16
CA PRO A 166 -9.38 23.97 4.35
C PRO A 166 -8.90 23.95 2.90
N THR A 167 -9.83 23.91 1.94
CA THR A 167 -9.49 23.98 0.51
C THR A 167 -9.29 25.43 0.07
N THR A 168 -8.07 25.75 -0.35
CA THR A 168 -7.67 27.10 -0.78
C THR A 168 -7.73 27.29 -2.30
N GLY A 169 -8.14 26.26 -3.05
CA GLY A 169 -8.04 26.25 -4.51
C GLY A 169 -6.63 25.99 -5.05
N GLN A 170 -5.65 25.74 -4.17
CA GLN A 170 -4.28 25.43 -4.55
C GLN A 170 -4.10 23.96 -4.91
N ALA A 171 -3.16 23.69 -5.83
CA ALA A 171 -2.80 22.33 -6.24
C ALA A 171 -2.16 21.52 -5.11
N ARG A 172 -1.45 22.18 -4.19
CA ARG A 172 -0.75 21.52 -3.08
C ARG A 172 -1.51 21.76 -1.78
N LEU A 173 -1.84 20.68 -1.09
CA LEU A 173 -2.53 20.69 0.20
C LEU A 173 -1.59 20.13 1.26
N LEU A 174 -1.33 20.94 2.29
CA LEU A 174 -0.52 20.58 3.45
C LEU A 174 -1.40 19.92 4.50
N THR A 175 -0.93 18.84 5.11
CA THR A 175 -1.60 18.24 6.27
C THR A 175 -1.41 19.06 7.54
N SER A 176 -0.43 19.99 7.55
CA SER A 176 0.15 20.62 8.76
C SER A 176 0.68 19.57 9.75
N SER A 177 1.53 19.93 10.71
CA SER A 177 2.14 18.98 11.66
C SER A 177 1.12 18.47 12.69
N GLN A 178 0.03 17.87 12.21
CA GLN A 178 -1.00 17.24 13.00
C GLN A 178 -0.40 15.97 13.61
N GLN A 179 -0.02 16.06 14.88
CA GLN A 179 0.45 14.91 15.65
C GLN A 179 -0.73 14.12 16.21
N ASN A 180 -0.45 12.88 16.67
CA ASN A 180 -1.43 12.09 17.41
C ASN A 180 -2.03 12.90 18.56
N GLY A 181 -3.36 13.01 18.57
CA GLY A 181 -4.12 13.80 19.53
C GLY A 181 -4.52 15.20 19.04
N SER A 182 -4.11 15.61 17.84
CA SER A 182 -4.70 16.78 17.18
C SER A 182 -6.16 16.47 16.81
N PRO A 183 -7.12 17.41 16.97
CA PRO A 183 -8.53 17.14 16.70
C PRO A 183 -8.82 16.78 15.24
N ASN A 184 -7.92 17.13 14.31
CA ASN A 184 -8.08 16.83 12.89
C ASN A 184 -7.16 15.71 12.40
N PHE A 185 -6.59 14.91 13.32
CA PHE A 185 -5.79 13.75 12.96
C PHE A 185 -6.13 12.52 13.80
N ILE A 186 -6.40 11.43 13.09
CA ILE A 186 -6.70 10.13 13.67
C ILE A 186 -5.68 9.13 13.15
N SER A 187 -5.08 8.37 14.06
CA SER A 187 -4.25 7.22 13.71
C SER A 187 -4.80 5.95 14.35
N TYR A 188 -4.84 4.87 13.60
CA TYR A 188 -5.10 3.53 14.10
C TYR A 188 -4.08 2.57 13.50
N ILE A 189 -3.53 1.68 14.32
CA ILE A 189 -2.63 0.61 13.88
C ILE A 189 -3.16 -0.67 14.53
N ASP A 190 -3.55 -1.64 13.70
CA ASP A 190 -3.97 -2.94 14.19
C ASP A 190 -2.76 -3.66 14.82
N ASN A 191 -2.90 -4.01 16.10
CA ASN A 191 -1.91 -4.74 16.87
C ASN A 191 -2.38 -6.15 17.25
N SER A 192 -3.52 -6.59 16.72
CA SER A 192 -4.12 -7.89 17.01
C SER A 192 -3.33 -9.05 16.39
N THR A 193 -2.68 -8.80 15.25
CA THR A 193 -1.87 -9.78 14.53
C THR A 193 -0.42 -9.32 14.53
N ALA A 194 0.46 -10.12 15.14
CA ALA A 194 1.89 -9.86 15.10
C ALA A 194 2.45 -10.27 13.73
N VAL A 195 3.43 -9.51 13.24
CA VAL A 195 4.18 -9.86 12.03
C VAL A 195 5.52 -10.50 12.40
N ASP A 196 5.98 -11.43 11.58
CA ASP A 196 7.28 -12.06 11.78
C ASP A 196 8.43 -11.06 11.66
N THR A 197 9.54 -11.38 12.31
CA THR A 197 10.76 -10.58 12.19
C THR A 197 11.36 -10.77 10.80
N SER A 198 11.66 -9.67 10.12
CA SER A 198 12.25 -9.65 8.77
C SER A 198 13.31 -8.56 8.68
N ASP A 199 14.30 -8.73 7.80
CA ASP A 199 15.32 -7.72 7.50
C ASP A 199 14.76 -6.50 6.76
N SER A 200 13.59 -6.65 6.15
CA SER A 200 12.85 -5.57 5.51
C SER A 200 11.35 -5.83 5.53
N TYR A 201 10.58 -4.75 5.67
CA TYR A 201 9.13 -4.74 5.57
C TYR A 201 8.73 -3.87 4.40
N ARG A 202 7.77 -4.35 3.60
CA ARG A 202 7.17 -3.60 2.50
C ARG A 202 5.69 -3.41 2.81
N ALA A 203 5.26 -2.16 2.89
CA ALA A 203 3.88 -1.80 3.17
C ALA A 203 3.26 -1.09 1.96
N GLN A 204 2.03 -1.45 1.62
CA GLN A 204 1.24 -0.82 0.55
C GLN A 204 0.44 0.34 1.14
N TYR A 205 0.63 1.54 0.60
CA TYR A 205 -0.08 2.74 1.01
C TYR A 205 -1.11 3.09 -0.05
N VAL A 206 -2.37 3.22 0.37
CA VAL A 206 -3.44 3.82 -0.45
C VAL A 206 -3.84 5.14 0.17
N VAL A 207 -3.69 6.22 -0.59
CA VAL A 207 -4.04 7.58 -0.20
C VAL A 207 -5.27 8.00 -0.98
N LEU A 208 -6.32 8.39 -0.27
CA LEU A 208 -7.55 8.90 -0.86
C LEU A 208 -7.86 10.28 -0.29
N VAL A 209 -8.22 11.22 -1.14
CA VAL A 209 -8.63 12.56 -0.73
C VAL A 209 -10.10 12.75 -1.01
N TYR A 210 -10.86 13.15 0.00
CA TYR A 210 -12.29 13.41 -0.06
C TYR A 210 -12.55 14.90 0.10
N ALA A 211 -13.70 15.38 -0.40
CA ALA A 211 -14.09 16.77 -0.30
C ALA A 211 -15.49 16.91 0.31
N THR A 212 -15.66 17.82 1.26
CA THR A 212 -16.95 18.15 1.87
C THR A 212 -17.16 19.66 1.91
N GLY A 213 -18.44 20.08 1.85
CA GLY A 213 -18.79 21.51 1.96
C GLY A 213 -18.69 22.05 3.40
N ASN A 214 -18.89 21.19 4.40
CA ASN A 214 -18.83 21.52 5.81
C ASN A 214 -17.76 20.67 6.53
N PRO A 215 -17.24 21.11 7.69
CA PRO A 215 -16.38 20.28 8.51
C PRO A 215 -17.10 18.99 8.93
N VAL A 216 -16.34 17.92 9.07
CA VAL A 216 -16.79 16.62 9.53
C VAL A 216 -16.21 16.36 10.91
N ASN A 217 -17.07 15.98 11.85
CA ASN A 217 -16.65 15.58 13.18
C ASN A 217 -16.41 14.07 13.20
N PHE A 218 -15.16 13.69 13.39
CA PHE A 218 -14.81 12.29 13.59
C PHE A 218 -14.73 11.96 15.08
N PRO A 219 -15.11 10.73 15.48
CA PRO A 219 -14.88 10.25 16.84
C PRO A 219 -13.38 9.98 17.08
N SER A 220 -13.01 9.60 18.31
CA SER A 220 -11.65 9.14 18.61
C SER A 220 -11.25 7.92 17.76
N SER A 221 -9.95 7.62 17.65
CA SER A 221 -9.43 6.46 16.90
C SER A 221 -10.13 5.15 17.26
N ASP A 222 -10.27 4.89 18.57
CA ASP A 222 -10.85 3.63 19.07
C ASP A 222 -12.34 3.54 18.76
N ALA A 223 -13.06 4.67 18.85
CA ALA A 223 -14.47 4.73 18.50
C ALA A 223 -14.69 4.68 16.98
N LEU A 224 -13.78 5.26 16.18
CA LEU A 224 -13.83 5.17 14.72
C LEU A 224 -13.72 3.74 14.24
N ILE A 225 -12.86 2.94 14.88
CA ILE A 225 -12.63 1.54 14.47
C ILE A 225 -13.54 0.56 15.22
N SER A 226 -14.24 1.00 16.28
CA SER A 226 -15.09 0.13 17.08
C SER A 226 -16.09 -0.66 16.22
N GLY A 227 -16.07 -1.99 16.38
CA GLY A 227 -16.92 -2.91 15.60
C GLY A 227 -16.40 -3.27 14.21
N CYS A 228 -15.27 -2.71 13.76
CA CYS A 228 -14.61 -3.08 12.51
C CYS A 228 -13.20 -3.58 12.74
N ASP A 229 -12.99 -4.87 12.48
CA ASP A 229 -11.69 -5.51 12.66
C ASP A 229 -10.85 -5.53 11.38
N THR A 230 -11.38 -5.06 10.25
CA THR A 230 -10.69 -5.03 8.95
C THR A 230 -10.85 -3.69 8.25
N ALA A 231 -9.91 -3.32 7.38
CA ALA A 231 -10.05 -2.16 6.51
C ALA A 231 -11.33 -2.22 5.64
N VAL A 232 -11.69 -3.42 5.18
CA VAL A 232 -12.94 -3.67 4.43
C VAL A 232 -14.16 -3.25 5.25
N CYS A 233 -14.27 -3.70 6.51
CA CYS A 233 -15.37 -3.30 7.37
C CYS A 233 -15.38 -1.78 7.58
N LEU A 234 -14.22 -1.19 7.88
CA LEU A 234 -14.12 0.25 8.13
C LEU A 234 -14.61 1.06 6.93
N LEU A 235 -14.11 0.76 5.73
CA LEU A 235 -14.42 1.55 4.54
C LEU A 235 -15.84 1.30 4.02
N LYS A 236 -16.38 0.08 4.20
CA LYS A 236 -17.72 -0.26 3.70
C LYS A 236 -18.85 0.02 4.69
N ASN A 237 -18.63 -0.13 5.99
CA ASN A 237 -19.71 -0.17 6.98
C ASN A 237 -19.66 1.00 7.98
N ASN A 238 -18.54 1.71 8.08
CA ASN A 238 -18.42 2.79 9.05
C ASN A 238 -19.09 4.07 8.54
N SER A 239 -20.17 4.49 9.19
CA SER A 239 -20.92 5.69 8.81
C SER A 239 -20.07 6.97 8.84
N ASN A 240 -19.09 7.05 9.75
CA ASN A 240 -18.21 8.22 9.82
C ASN A 240 -17.28 8.30 8.60
N VAL A 241 -16.87 7.17 8.03
CA VAL A 241 -16.08 7.14 6.80
C VAL A 241 -16.99 7.34 5.58
N GLN A 242 -18.18 6.73 5.56
CA GLN A 242 -19.13 6.88 4.46
C GLN A 242 -19.61 8.32 4.25
N GLN A 243 -19.71 9.13 5.31
CA GLN A 243 -20.12 10.54 5.17
C GLN A 243 -19.13 11.39 4.34
N LEU A 244 -17.90 10.91 4.12
CA LEU A 244 -16.93 11.54 3.22
C LEU A 244 -17.33 11.44 1.75
N GLY A 245 -18.26 10.53 1.40
CA GLY A 245 -18.73 10.33 0.04
C GLY A 245 -17.67 9.69 -0.87
N GLN A 246 -17.64 10.13 -2.13
CA GLN A 246 -16.68 9.63 -3.11
C GLN A 246 -15.34 10.34 -3.00
N PRO A 247 -14.21 9.62 -3.14
CA PRO A 247 -12.90 10.26 -3.18
C PRO A 247 -12.78 11.14 -4.42
N LEU A 248 -12.23 12.35 -4.23
CA LEU A 248 -11.89 13.29 -5.28
C LEU A 248 -10.70 12.79 -6.10
N ALA A 249 -9.64 12.30 -5.44
CA ALA A 249 -8.43 11.80 -6.08
C ALA A 249 -7.74 10.77 -5.16
N GLY A 250 -6.81 9.99 -5.72
CA GLY A 250 -6.01 9.07 -4.92
C GLY A 250 -4.61 8.82 -5.46
N SER A 251 -3.84 8.09 -4.66
CA SER A 251 -2.56 7.50 -5.07
C SER A 251 -2.36 6.17 -4.36
N ILE A 252 -1.58 5.28 -4.97
CA ILE A 252 -1.08 4.05 -4.38
C ILE A 252 0.43 4.04 -4.51
N PHE A 253 1.16 3.68 -3.46
CA PHE A 253 2.62 3.55 -3.51
C PHE A 253 3.08 2.54 -2.46
N TYR A 254 4.36 2.22 -2.47
CA TYR A 254 4.96 1.26 -1.55
C TYR A 254 6.07 1.88 -0.73
N LEU A 255 6.13 1.54 0.55
CA LEU A 255 7.22 1.94 1.44
C LEU A 255 7.95 0.69 1.93
N THR A 256 9.25 0.63 1.68
CA THR A 256 10.14 -0.43 2.18
C THR A 256 11.02 0.11 3.30
N THR A 257 10.87 -0.43 4.51
CA THR A 257 11.59 0.00 5.72
C THR A 257 12.28 -1.17 6.41
N LYS A 258 13.18 -0.88 7.36
CA LYS A 258 13.75 -1.92 8.24
C LYS A 258 12.85 -2.32 9.40
N LYS A 259 11.87 -1.47 9.75
CA LYS A 259 11.04 -1.66 10.94
C LYS A 259 9.58 -1.59 10.57
N SER A 260 8.81 -2.60 10.96
CA SER A 260 7.37 -2.59 10.78
C SER A 260 6.70 -1.54 11.66
N ILE A 261 5.61 -0.95 11.17
CA ILE A 261 4.68 -0.15 12.00
C ILE A 261 3.86 -1.03 12.94
N TYR A 262 3.79 -2.33 12.64
CA TYR A 262 3.02 -3.31 13.39
C TYR A 262 3.85 -3.96 14.48
N ARG A 263 3.16 -4.61 15.41
CA ARG A 263 3.80 -5.39 16.46
C ARG A 263 4.55 -6.56 15.84
N THR A 264 5.84 -6.66 16.09
CA THR A 264 6.63 -7.82 15.66
C THR A 264 6.52 -8.95 16.68
N ALA A 265 6.48 -10.20 16.21
CA ALA A 265 6.67 -11.36 17.05
C ALA A 265 8.12 -11.36 17.53
N GLN A 266 8.35 -10.90 18.77
CA GLN A 266 9.65 -11.10 19.40
C GLN A 266 9.88 -12.61 19.52
N PRO A 267 11.05 -13.13 19.11
CA PRO A 267 11.48 -14.42 19.63
C PRO A 267 11.53 -14.25 21.14
N GLN A 268 10.69 -14.98 21.88
CA GLN A 268 10.88 -15.09 23.31
C GLN A 268 12.33 -15.58 23.48
N ALA A 269 13.19 -14.71 23.99
CA ALA A 269 14.39 -15.17 24.64
C ALA A 269 13.89 -15.99 25.83
N SER A 270 13.68 -17.28 25.59
CA SER A 270 13.63 -18.28 26.64
C SER A 270 14.99 -18.19 27.29
N TYR A 271 15.11 -17.34 28.32
CA TYR A 271 16.10 -17.52 29.35
C TYR A 271 15.76 -18.87 29.97
N SER A 272 16.28 -19.94 29.37
CA SER A 272 16.36 -21.22 30.03
C SER A 272 17.12 -20.95 31.32
N SER A 273 16.38 -21.15 32.39
CA SER A 273 16.74 -20.88 33.76
C SER A 273 18.15 -21.35 34.09
N SER A 274 18.76 -20.59 34.99
CA SER A 274 20.05 -20.72 35.66
C SER A 274 20.43 -22.09 36.23
N LEU A 275 19.70 -23.17 35.97
CA LEU A 275 19.98 -24.52 36.47
C LEU A 275 21.20 -25.18 35.82
N CYS A 276 21.52 -24.86 34.55
CA CYS A 276 22.66 -25.48 33.88
C CYS A 276 24.02 -24.92 34.34
N GLN A 277 24.07 -23.65 34.79
CA GLN A 277 25.31 -23.06 35.33
C GLN A 277 25.66 -23.60 36.72
N PHE A 278 24.68 -23.91 37.57
CA PHE A 278 24.96 -24.51 38.89
C PHE A 278 25.45 -25.96 38.80
N ILE A 279 24.96 -26.75 37.82
CA ILE A 279 25.43 -28.12 37.62
C ILE A 279 26.89 -28.14 37.17
N PHE A 280 27.28 -27.23 36.26
CA PHE A 280 28.67 -27.13 35.81
C PHE A 280 29.64 -26.70 36.92
N ILE A 281 29.25 -25.75 37.77
CA ILE A 281 30.12 -25.29 38.86
C ILE A 281 30.28 -26.39 39.92
N SER A 282 29.20 -27.08 40.32
CA SER A 282 29.28 -28.19 41.29
C SER A 282 30.06 -29.39 40.78
N LEU A 283 30.00 -29.72 39.48
CA LEU A 283 30.78 -30.81 38.91
C LEU A 283 32.29 -30.50 38.92
N ILE A 284 32.65 -29.24 38.66
CA ILE A 284 34.03 -28.77 38.67
C ILE A 284 34.59 -28.78 40.10
N THR A 285 33.84 -28.31 41.11
CA THR A 285 34.30 -28.40 42.52
C THR A 285 34.37 -29.83 43.02
N PHE A 286 33.49 -30.73 42.57
CA PHE A 286 33.57 -32.14 42.93
C PHE A 286 34.82 -32.81 42.33
N LEU A 287 35.10 -32.56 41.05
CA LEU A 287 36.31 -33.07 40.39
C LEU A 287 37.60 -32.50 41.00
N PHE A 288 37.61 -31.21 41.37
CA PHE A 288 38.76 -30.59 42.01
C PHE A 288 39.06 -31.20 43.39
N ASN A 289 38.03 -31.48 44.20
CA ASN A 289 38.21 -32.14 45.49
C ASN A 289 38.66 -33.60 45.34
N LEU A 290 38.23 -34.30 44.28
CA LEU A 290 38.66 -35.67 44.02
C LEU A 290 40.16 -35.75 43.63
N MET A 291 40.66 -34.76 42.88
CA MET A 291 42.07 -34.71 42.49
C MET A 291 43.03 -34.30 43.61
N MET A 292 42.54 -33.68 44.69
CA MET A 292 43.39 -33.30 45.84
C MET A 292 43.49 -34.39 46.91
N GLN A 293 42.82 -35.54 46.73
CA GLN A 293 42.84 -36.67 47.68
C GLN A 293 43.67 -37.87 47.18
N VAL A 294 44.44 -37.71 46.08
CA VAL A 294 45.39 -38.70 45.55
C VAL A 294 46.81 -38.20 45.72
#